data_AF-A0AAV7DDZ7-F1
#
_entry.id   AF-A0AAV7DDZ7-F1
#
_cell.length_a   1.000
_cell.length_b   1.000
_cell.length_c   1.000
_cell.angle_alpha   90.00
_cell.angle_beta   90.00
_cell.angle_gamma   90.00
#
_symmetry.space_group_name_H-M   'P 1'
#
loop_
_entity.id
_entity.type
_entity.pdbx_description
1 polymer ?
#
loop_
_entity_poly.entity_id
_entity_poly.type
_entity_poly.pdbx_seq_one_letter_code
_entity_poly.pdbx_strand_id
1 'polypeptide(L)'
;MSEDLPESQEKQPHSAADHVMEASASGVFCSRILNMVNSEDVNAIILAQRHMLDRFEKTNEMLSNFNSLSNTRLQQMSDRFIHHTRTLVEMKKDLDIIFRRIRMLKGKLAKQYPESFSSVHESPILEDDDDFDPTPKSAATTIATSEQSTESCDTSPSIISPTMSQDFEDLSQAPSETPSANGQLLTDDEVAHED
;
A
#
# COMPACT_ATOMS: atom_id res chain seq x y z
N MET A 1 -19.69 48.35 -107.56
CA MET A 1 -18.88 47.15 -107.38
C MET A 1 -18.01 47.42 -106.18
N SER A 2 -18.47 46.89 -105.04
CA SER A 2 -18.11 47.33 -103.70
C SER A 2 -16.92 46.56 -103.15
N GLU A 3 -16.20 47.25 -102.28
CA GLU A 3 -14.95 46.88 -101.62
C GLU A 3 -15.08 45.64 -100.71
N ASP A 4 -13.96 44.93 -100.64
CA ASP A 4 -13.70 43.77 -99.79
C ASP A 4 -13.45 44.23 -98.34
N LEU A 5 -14.16 43.64 -97.38
CA LEU A 5 -13.89 43.82 -95.94
C LEU A 5 -14.13 42.48 -95.23
N PRO A 6 -13.25 42.07 -94.28
CA PRO A 6 -13.10 40.68 -93.95
C PRO A 6 -14.08 40.14 -92.89
N GLU A 7 -14.26 38.84 -93.03
CA GLU A 7 -14.81 37.82 -92.15
C GLU A 7 -14.82 38.14 -90.64
N SER A 8 -16.00 37.98 -90.02
CA SER A 8 -16.18 37.93 -88.57
C SER A 8 -17.45 37.16 -88.19
N GLN A 9 -17.34 36.43 -87.07
CA GLN A 9 -18.33 35.60 -86.33
C GLN A 9 -18.46 34.13 -86.78
N GLU A 10 -18.49 33.10 -85.94
CA GLU A 10 -18.32 32.92 -84.48
C GLU A 10 -18.53 31.41 -84.22
N LYS A 11 -17.61 30.70 -83.53
CA LYS A 11 -17.98 29.67 -82.52
C LYS A 11 -16.79 29.18 -81.67
N GLN A 12 -16.92 29.43 -80.38
CA GLN A 12 -16.12 28.99 -79.22
C GLN A 12 -16.16 27.45 -78.97
N PRO A 13 -15.28 26.82 -78.14
CA PRO A 13 -14.99 27.29 -76.79
C PRO A 13 -13.55 27.19 -76.24
N HIS A 14 -13.35 28.09 -75.29
CA HIS A 14 -12.54 28.06 -74.08
C HIS A 14 -12.05 26.70 -73.56
N SER A 15 -10.96 26.83 -72.78
CA SER A 15 -10.56 25.94 -71.67
C SER A 15 -9.54 24.86 -72.00
N ALA A 16 -8.34 25.29 -72.39
CA ALA A 16 -7.11 24.55 -72.09
C ALA A 16 -6.20 25.39 -71.17
N ALA A 17 -6.80 26.01 -70.16
CA ALA A 17 -6.08 26.38 -68.94
C ALA A 17 -6.21 25.20 -67.96
N ASP A 18 -5.84 24.02 -68.43
CA ASP A 18 -5.41 22.94 -67.54
C ASP A 18 -3.98 23.26 -67.12
N HIS A 19 -3.82 24.44 -66.51
CA HIS A 19 -2.61 24.78 -65.78
C HIS A 19 -2.74 23.99 -64.49
N VAL A 20 -2.43 22.70 -64.58
CA VAL A 20 -1.77 21.98 -63.50
C VAL A 20 -0.69 22.94 -63.04
N MET A 21 -0.95 23.62 -61.93
CA MET A 21 0.02 24.47 -61.26
C MET A 21 1.13 23.50 -60.86
N GLU A 22 2.10 23.31 -61.76
CA GLU A 22 3.29 22.52 -61.49
C GLU A 22 3.92 23.15 -60.26
N ALA A 23 3.79 22.46 -59.13
CA ALA A 23 4.27 22.96 -57.86
C ALA A 23 5.76 23.25 -58.06
N SER A 24 6.17 24.52 -57.92
CA SER A 24 7.58 24.92 -57.97
C SER A 24 8.43 23.93 -57.17
N ALA A 25 9.64 23.61 -57.62
CA ALA A 25 10.53 22.69 -56.92
C ALA A 25 10.71 23.05 -55.43
N SER A 26 10.69 24.36 -55.10
CA SER A 26 10.68 24.85 -53.72
C SER A 26 9.38 24.52 -52.96
N GLY A 27 8.22 24.57 -53.62
CA GLY A 27 6.93 24.19 -53.07
C GLY A 27 6.84 22.69 -52.76
N VAL A 28 7.38 21.83 -53.64
CA VAL A 28 7.46 20.38 -53.40
C VAL A 28 8.40 20.07 -52.23
N PHE A 29 9.56 20.72 -52.18
CA PHE A 29 10.50 20.60 -51.06
C PHE A 29 9.89 21.03 -49.73
N CYS A 30 9.27 22.21 -49.67
CA CYS A 30 8.59 22.70 -48.48
C CYS A 30 7.45 21.78 -48.05
N SER A 31 6.63 21.30 -48.99
CA SER A 31 5.55 20.34 -48.71
C SER A 31 6.09 19.04 -48.12
N ARG A 32 7.20 18.53 -48.65
CA ARG A 32 7.83 17.32 -48.11
C ARG A 32 8.34 17.53 -46.69
N ILE A 33 8.99 18.65 -46.40
CA ILE A 33 9.44 18.99 -45.04
C ILE A 33 8.26 19.17 -44.08
N LEU A 34 7.18 19.84 -44.51
CA LEU A 34 5.99 20.03 -43.69
C LEU A 34 5.27 18.70 -43.37
N ASN A 35 5.38 17.72 -44.26
CA ASN A 35 4.78 16.39 -44.11
C ASN A 35 5.73 15.35 -43.50
N MET A 36 6.96 15.71 -43.12
CA MET A 36 7.91 14.77 -42.50
C MET A 36 7.45 14.29 -41.12
N VAL A 37 6.58 15.06 -40.46
CA VAL A 37 6.00 14.69 -39.17
C VAL A 37 4.55 14.30 -39.39
N ASN A 38 4.21 13.08 -39.00
CA ASN A 38 2.83 12.63 -39.01
C ASN A 38 2.08 13.23 -37.81
N SER A 39 1.22 14.20 -38.06
CA SER A 39 0.38 14.83 -37.04
C SER A 39 -0.51 13.83 -36.30
N GLU A 40 -0.93 12.74 -36.94
CA GLU A 40 -1.73 11.69 -36.30
C GLU A 40 -0.94 10.97 -35.21
N ASP A 41 0.28 10.54 -35.52
CA ASP A 41 1.18 9.87 -34.56
C ASP A 41 1.54 10.80 -33.40
N VAL A 42 1.79 12.08 -33.66
CA VAL A 42 2.04 13.08 -32.61
C VAL A 42 0.83 13.21 -31.69
N ASN A 43 -0.39 13.28 -32.24
CA ASN A 43 -1.60 13.34 -31.43
C ASN A 43 -1.84 12.05 -30.63
N ALA A 44 -1.53 10.88 -31.20
CA ALA A 44 -1.61 9.61 -30.50
C ALA A 44 -0.64 9.55 -29.30
N ILE A 45 0.58 10.06 -29.47
CA ILE A 45 1.57 10.19 -28.39
C ILE A 45 1.04 11.13 -27.30
N ILE A 46 0.53 12.30 -27.69
CA ILE A 46 -0.05 13.27 -26.73
C ILE A 46 -1.19 12.64 -25.94
N LEU A 47 -2.08 11.90 -26.60
CA LEU A 47 -3.20 11.22 -25.95
C LEU A 47 -2.71 10.14 -24.97
N ALA A 48 -1.76 9.31 -25.38
CA ALA A 48 -1.16 8.29 -24.54
C ALA A 48 -0.49 8.88 -23.29
N GLN A 49 0.25 9.98 -23.46
CA GLN A 49 0.90 10.69 -22.34
C GLN A 49 -0.13 11.31 -21.39
N ARG A 50 -1.19 11.93 -21.90
CA ARG A 50 -2.29 12.47 -21.06
C ARG A 50 -2.99 11.38 -20.27
N HIS A 51 -3.28 10.25 -20.91
CA HIS A 51 -3.88 9.10 -20.23
C HIS A 51 -2.95 8.54 -19.14
N MET A 52 -1.64 8.45 -19.42
CA MET A 52 -0.66 8.01 -18.43
C MET A 52 -0.57 8.97 -17.25
N LEU A 53 -0.59 10.28 -17.50
CA LEU A 53 -0.58 11.31 -16.46
C LEU A 53 -1.81 11.21 -15.55
N ASP A 54 -3.01 11.09 -16.12
CA ASP A 54 -4.26 10.91 -15.36
C ASP A 54 -4.20 9.66 -14.47
N ARG A 55 -3.65 8.56 -14.97
CA ARG A 55 -3.45 7.34 -14.16
C ARG A 55 -2.44 7.54 -13.03
N PHE A 56 -1.35 8.28 -13.26
CA PHE A 56 -0.39 8.58 -12.21
C PHE A 56 -0.99 9.48 -11.13
N GLU A 57 -1.75 10.50 -11.52
CA GLU A 57 -2.41 11.41 -10.58
C GLU A 57 -3.41 10.67 -9.70
N LYS A 58 -4.28 9.85 -10.29
CA LYS A 58 -5.25 9.02 -9.54
C LYS A 58 -4.56 8.05 -8.58
N THR A 59 -3.48 7.42 -9.03
CA THR A 59 -2.73 6.47 -8.19
C THR A 59 -2.04 7.18 -7.03
N ASN A 60 -1.47 8.35 -7.27
CA ASN A 60 -0.84 9.18 -6.24
C ASN A 60 -1.85 9.70 -5.22
N GLU A 61 -3.05 10.10 -5.66
CA GLU A 61 -4.11 10.52 -4.76
C GLU A 61 -4.57 9.36 -3.86
N MET A 62 -4.80 8.18 -4.44
CA MET A 62 -5.15 6.97 -3.71
C MET A 62 -4.07 6.60 -2.68
N LEU A 63 -2.79 6.68 -3.05
CA LEU A 63 -1.67 6.40 -2.15
C LEU A 63 -1.57 7.44 -1.03
N SER A 64 -1.75 8.72 -1.36
CA SER A 64 -1.76 9.81 -0.38
C SER A 64 -2.89 9.64 0.64
N ASN A 65 -4.10 9.30 0.17
CA ASN A 65 -5.23 9.01 1.03
C ASN A 65 -4.97 7.79 1.93
N PHE A 66 -4.43 6.70 1.36
CA PHE A 66 -4.06 5.51 2.12
C PHE A 66 -3.03 5.80 3.20
N ASN A 67 -1.99 6.58 2.89
CA ASN A 67 -0.96 6.97 3.86
C ASN A 67 -1.55 7.82 4.98
N SER A 68 -2.44 8.77 4.67
CA SER A 68 -3.12 9.58 5.67
C SER A 68 -4.01 8.74 6.60
N LEU A 69 -4.80 7.84 6.02
CA LEU A 69 -5.70 6.96 6.76
C LEU A 69 -4.93 5.96 7.63
N SER A 70 -3.90 5.31 7.07
CA SER A 70 -3.08 4.34 7.80
C SER A 70 -2.31 5.00 8.94
N ASN A 71 -1.75 6.19 8.72
CA ASN A 71 -1.08 6.97 9.77
C ASN A 71 -2.06 7.36 10.89
N THR A 72 -3.28 7.80 10.55
CA THR A 72 -4.31 8.12 11.54
C THR A 72 -4.68 6.92 12.40
N ARG A 73 -4.89 5.74 11.77
CA ARG A 73 -5.20 4.49 12.49
C ARG A 73 -4.05 4.05 13.38
N LEU A 74 -2.81 4.15 12.89
CA LEU A 74 -1.62 3.83 13.66
C LEU A 74 -1.49 4.73 14.89
N GLN A 75 -1.67 6.04 14.72
CA GLN A 75 -1.61 6.99 15.82
C GLN A 75 -2.65 6.67 16.90
N GLN A 76 -3.89 6.42 16.51
CA GLN A 76 -4.96 6.04 17.45
C GLN A 76 -4.62 4.77 18.23
N MET A 77 -4.08 3.76 17.57
CA MET A 77 -3.69 2.52 18.22
C MET A 77 -2.49 2.72 19.16
N SER A 78 -1.50 3.50 18.72
CA SER A 78 -0.33 3.86 19.51
C SER A 78 -0.72 4.62 20.79
N ASP A 79 -1.63 5.59 20.69
CA ASP A 79 -2.09 6.37 21.84
C ASP A 79 -2.78 5.49 22.88
N ARG A 80 -3.65 4.57 22.43
CA ARG A 80 -4.29 3.57 23.31
C ARG A 80 -3.28 2.63 23.94
N PHE A 81 -2.31 2.16 23.17
CA PHE A 81 -1.25 1.27 23.68
C PHE A 81 -0.41 1.95 24.76
N ILE A 82 0.00 3.20 24.54
CA ILE A 82 0.73 4.00 25.52
C ILE A 82 -0.12 4.23 26.77
N HIS A 83 -1.40 4.52 26.61
CA HIS A 83 -2.33 4.69 27.72
C HIS A 83 -2.45 3.42 28.57
N HIS A 84 -2.70 2.26 27.95
CA HIS A 84 -2.78 0.98 28.66
C HIS A 84 -1.48 0.62 29.38
N THR A 85 -0.34 0.82 28.72
CA THR A 85 0.97 0.58 29.35
C THR A 85 1.19 1.48 30.56
N ARG A 86 0.80 2.76 30.48
CA ARG A 86 0.86 3.70 31.62
C ARG A 86 0.01 3.21 32.79
N THR A 87 -1.23 2.80 32.53
CA THR A 87 -2.14 2.29 33.56
C THR A 87 -1.55 1.06 34.27
N LEU A 88 -0.96 0.12 33.52
CA LEU A 88 -0.29 -1.04 34.10
C LEU A 88 0.89 -0.65 35.00
N VAL A 89 1.69 0.34 34.58
CA VAL A 89 2.80 0.86 35.39
C VAL A 89 2.31 1.55 36.67
N GLU A 90 1.19 2.26 36.60
CA GLU A 90 0.56 2.89 37.77
C GLU A 90 0.02 1.84 38.74
N MET A 91 -0.72 0.84 38.24
CA MET A 91 -1.22 -0.28 39.05
C MET A 91 -0.08 -1.04 39.74
N LYS A 92 1.05 -1.25 39.05
CA LYS A 92 2.24 -1.84 39.65
C LYS A 92 2.74 -1.00 40.84
N LYS A 93 2.86 0.32 40.67
CA LYS A 93 3.32 1.22 41.74
C LYS A 93 2.37 1.17 42.94
N ASP A 94 1.07 1.11 42.71
CA ASP A 94 0.07 0.99 43.77
C ASP A 94 0.24 -0.31 44.55
N LEU A 95 0.45 -1.44 43.85
CA LEU A 95 0.76 -2.72 44.49
C LEU A 95 2.06 -2.66 45.29
N ASP A 96 3.12 -2.06 44.76
CA ASP A 96 4.40 -1.88 45.47
C ASP A 96 4.19 -1.11 46.79
N ILE A 97 3.36 -0.06 46.77
CA ILE A 97 3.03 0.73 47.96
C ILE A 97 2.21 -0.11 48.95
N ILE A 98 1.21 -0.86 48.49
CA ILE A 98 0.37 -1.72 49.33
C ILE A 98 1.22 -2.78 50.03
N PHE A 99 2.04 -3.53 49.29
CA PHE A 99 2.91 -4.56 49.86
C PHE A 99 3.94 -3.99 50.83
N ARG A 100 4.53 -2.83 50.52
CA ARG A 100 5.43 -2.13 51.44
C ARG A 100 4.73 -1.77 52.75
N ARG A 101 3.50 -1.25 52.68
CA ARG A 101 2.71 -0.87 53.86
C ARG A 101 2.31 -2.08 54.70
N ILE A 102 1.94 -3.19 54.06
CA ILE A 102 1.66 -4.46 54.74
C ILE A 102 2.92 -4.94 55.48
N ARG A 103 4.07 -4.99 54.81
CA ARG A 103 5.35 -5.42 55.42
C ARG A 103 5.74 -4.53 56.61
N MET A 104 5.56 -3.22 56.49
CA MET A 104 5.77 -2.29 57.61
C MET A 104 4.83 -2.55 58.80
N LEU A 105 3.54 -2.81 58.54
CA LEU A 105 2.56 -3.10 59.59
C LEU A 105 2.84 -4.44 60.27
N LYS A 106 3.12 -5.51 59.51
CA LYS A 106 3.57 -6.80 60.04
C LYS A 106 4.79 -6.59 60.95
N GLY A 107 5.81 -5.86 60.47
CA GLY A 107 7.02 -5.58 61.24
C GLY A 107 6.79 -4.76 62.51
N LYS A 108 5.85 -3.80 62.51
CA LYS A 108 5.47 -3.06 63.73
C LYS A 108 4.71 -3.95 64.73
N LEU A 109 3.82 -4.80 64.25
CA LEU A 109 3.02 -5.67 65.11
C LEU A 109 3.88 -6.75 65.78
N ALA A 110 4.80 -7.37 65.03
CA ALA A 110 5.76 -8.34 65.53
C ALA A 110 6.66 -7.75 66.64
N LYS A 111 7.04 -6.47 66.53
CA LYS A 111 7.85 -5.78 67.55
C LYS A 111 7.05 -5.40 68.80
N GLN A 112 5.78 -5.00 68.65
CA GLN A 112 4.97 -4.55 69.77
C GLN A 112 4.32 -5.70 70.55
N TYR A 113 3.98 -6.80 69.88
CA TYR A 113 3.29 -7.93 70.48
C TYR A 113 3.89 -9.27 70.02
N PRO A 114 5.13 -9.59 70.42
CA PRO A 114 5.85 -10.75 69.92
C PRO A 114 5.12 -12.07 70.16
N GLU A 115 4.66 -12.32 71.40
CA GLU A 115 3.97 -13.57 71.79
C GLU A 115 2.64 -13.78 71.04
N SER A 116 1.86 -12.72 70.88
CA SER A 116 0.60 -12.78 70.14
C SER A 116 0.84 -12.97 68.66
N PHE A 117 1.87 -12.33 68.09
CA PHE A 117 2.21 -12.45 66.68
C PHE A 117 2.74 -13.84 66.32
N SER A 118 3.56 -14.45 67.18
CA SER A 118 4.08 -15.82 66.99
C SER A 118 3.01 -16.91 67.11
N SER A 119 1.89 -16.63 67.78
CA SER A 119 0.78 -17.59 67.95
C SER A 119 -0.12 -17.69 66.71
N VAL A 120 -0.02 -16.75 65.77
CA VAL A 120 -0.74 -16.80 64.50
C VAL A 120 0.05 -17.68 63.56
N HIS A 121 -0.43 -18.91 63.32
CA HIS A 121 0.12 -19.77 62.29
C HIS A 121 -0.03 -19.06 60.94
N GLU A 122 1.10 -18.60 60.37
CA GLU A 122 1.16 -18.17 58.98
C GLU A 122 0.77 -19.38 58.13
N SER A 123 -0.43 -19.37 57.54
CA SER A 123 -0.76 -20.32 56.48
C SER A 123 0.35 -20.24 55.44
N PRO A 124 0.86 -21.37 54.90
CA PRO A 124 1.99 -21.36 53.98
C PRO A 124 1.56 -20.74 52.65
N ILE A 125 1.58 -19.41 52.58
CA ILE A 125 1.72 -18.65 51.36
C ILE A 125 3.22 -18.52 51.21
N LEU A 126 3.75 -19.29 50.27
CA LEU A 126 5.16 -19.46 49.95
C LEU A 126 5.91 -18.13 50.04
N GLU A 127 6.75 -18.01 51.07
CA GLU A 127 7.84 -17.05 51.10
C GLU A 127 8.97 -17.62 50.24
N ASP A 128 8.88 -17.37 48.94
CA ASP A 128 9.93 -17.45 47.90
C ASP A 128 9.36 -16.55 46.79
N ASP A 129 9.89 -15.39 46.42
CA ASP A 129 11.28 -15.02 46.20
C ASP A 129 11.50 -13.54 46.58
N ASP A 130 12.28 -13.27 47.64
CA ASP A 130 12.95 -11.97 47.84
C ASP A 130 14.27 -11.92 47.03
N ASP A 131 14.30 -12.52 45.82
CA ASP A 131 15.46 -12.48 44.89
C ASP A 131 15.02 -12.11 43.46
N PHE A 132 14.43 -10.92 43.31
CA PHE A 132 14.25 -10.29 41.99
C PHE A 132 15.59 -9.70 41.53
N ASP A 133 16.47 -10.55 41.00
CA ASP A 133 17.60 -10.09 40.19
C ASP A 133 17.07 -9.58 38.83
N PRO A 134 17.22 -8.29 38.48
CA PRO A 134 16.77 -7.78 37.20
C PRO A 134 17.76 -8.18 36.11
N THR A 135 17.71 -9.43 35.65
CA THR A 135 18.41 -9.79 34.40
C THR A 135 17.56 -9.38 33.20
N PRO A 136 18.12 -8.61 32.23
CA PRO A 136 17.42 -8.29 31.02
C PRO A 136 17.61 -9.45 30.04
N LYS A 137 16.55 -10.21 29.75
CA LYS A 137 16.56 -11.14 28.61
C LYS A 137 15.30 -10.96 27.78
N SER A 138 15.48 -10.22 26.69
CA SER A 138 14.71 -10.37 25.47
C SER A 138 14.62 -11.84 25.07
N ALA A 139 13.42 -12.36 24.83
CA ALA A 139 13.06 -13.13 23.63
C ALA A 139 11.66 -13.78 23.77
N ALA A 140 10.81 -13.47 22.79
CA ALA A 140 9.73 -14.30 22.24
C ALA A 140 8.66 -14.87 23.20
N THR A 141 7.56 -14.12 23.35
CA THR A 141 6.29 -14.67 23.82
C THR A 141 5.52 -15.25 22.63
N THR A 142 5.43 -16.58 22.58
CA THR A 142 4.44 -17.31 21.79
C THR A 142 3.12 -17.27 22.55
N ILE A 143 2.12 -16.54 22.03
CA ILE A 143 0.78 -16.48 22.64
C ILE A 143 -0.05 -17.63 22.09
N ALA A 144 -0.32 -18.62 22.93
CA ALA A 144 -1.41 -19.57 22.78
C ALA A 144 -2.70 -18.91 23.30
N THR A 145 -3.68 -18.72 22.42
CA THR A 145 -4.98 -18.14 22.75
C THR A 145 -5.88 -19.18 23.41
N SER A 146 -6.14 -19.00 24.71
CA SER A 146 -7.24 -19.66 25.42
C SER A 146 -8.43 -18.71 25.46
N GLU A 147 -9.48 -19.07 24.74
CA GLU A 147 -10.70 -18.30 24.60
C GLU A 147 -11.64 -18.55 25.79
N GLN A 148 -11.69 -17.62 26.74
CA GLN A 148 -12.91 -17.39 27.51
C GLN A 148 -12.85 -16.03 28.21
N SER A 149 -13.37 -14.99 27.55
CA SER A 149 -14.00 -13.89 28.27
C SER A 149 -14.85 -13.05 27.33
N THR A 150 -16.12 -12.97 27.68
CA THR A 150 -17.18 -12.23 27.02
C THR A 150 -17.07 -10.75 27.37
N GLU A 151 -16.46 -9.94 26.53
CA GLU A 151 -16.75 -8.50 26.48
C GLU A 151 -16.55 -8.00 25.06
N SER A 152 -17.57 -7.31 24.54
CA SER A 152 -17.73 -6.96 23.14
C SER A 152 -16.64 -6.02 22.64
N CYS A 153 -15.73 -6.52 21.83
CA CYS A 153 -14.87 -5.71 20.96
C CYS A 153 -15.47 -5.67 19.55
N ASP A 154 -16.57 -4.95 19.38
CA ASP A 154 -17.05 -4.58 18.04
C ASP A 154 -16.44 -3.24 17.64
N THR A 155 -15.22 -3.28 17.09
CA THR A 155 -14.73 -2.25 16.15
C THR A 155 -13.77 -2.90 15.17
N SER A 156 -14.27 -3.86 14.39
CA SER A 156 -13.63 -4.21 13.13
C SER A 156 -13.89 -3.06 12.14
N PRO A 157 -12.88 -2.41 11.53
CA PRO A 157 -13.16 -1.54 10.41
C PRO A 157 -13.49 -2.45 9.23
N SER A 158 -14.75 -2.42 8.77
CA SER A 158 -15.14 -3.04 7.51
C SER A 158 -14.14 -2.64 6.43
N ILE A 159 -13.41 -3.61 5.90
CA ILE A 159 -12.64 -3.43 4.67
C ILE A 159 -13.72 -3.20 3.60
N ILE A 160 -13.87 -1.96 3.19
CA ILE A 160 -14.68 -1.62 2.01
C ILE A 160 -13.88 -2.20 0.83
N SER A 161 -14.18 -3.44 0.47
CA SER A 161 -13.78 -4.00 -0.81
C SER A 161 -14.48 -3.17 -1.89
N PRO A 162 -13.76 -2.51 -2.81
CA PRO A 162 -14.40 -1.90 -3.95
C PRO A 162 -14.93 -3.02 -4.85
N THR A 163 -16.25 -3.18 -4.88
CA THR A 163 -16.95 -3.96 -5.91
C THR A 163 -16.62 -3.33 -7.25
N MET A 164 -15.81 -4.03 -8.05
CA MET A 164 -15.61 -3.69 -9.45
C MET A 164 -16.95 -3.86 -10.16
N SER A 165 -17.44 -2.74 -10.69
CA SER A 165 -18.61 -2.67 -11.56
C SER A 165 -18.39 -3.61 -12.76
N GLN A 166 -19.29 -4.57 -12.93
CA GLN A 166 -19.47 -5.28 -14.19
C GLN A 166 -19.85 -4.24 -15.24
N ASP A 167 -19.07 -4.14 -16.31
CA ASP A 167 -19.59 -4.03 -17.69
C ASP A 167 -18.45 -4.10 -18.72
N PHE A 168 -18.75 -4.88 -19.77
CA PHE A 168 -18.14 -4.94 -21.11
C PHE A 168 -17.04 -6.00 -21.44
N GLU A 169 -17.53 -7.03 -22.16
CA GLU A 169 -16.99 -7.76 -23.32
C GLU A 169 -15.95 -8.89 -23.16
N ASP A 170 -16.52 -10.10 -23.19
CA ASP A 170 -16.15 -11.27 -24.01
C ASP A 170 -15.08 -11.04 -25.10
N LEU A 171 -13.84 -11.49 -24.85
CA LEU A 171 -12.94 -11.91 -25.92
C LEU A 171 -12.02 -13.06 -25.47
N SER A 172 -12.18 -14.17 -26.19
CA SER A 172 -11.23 -15.28 -26.42
C SER A 172 -11.10 -16.38 -25.36
N GLN A 173 -11.80 -17.48 -25.65
CA GLN A 173 -11.49 -18.84 -25.21
C GLN A 173 -10.03 -19.20 -25.56
N ALA A 174 -9.26 -19.59 -24.55
CA ALA A 174 -8.09 -20.44 -24.73
C ALA A 174 -8.52 -21.92 -24.67
N PRO A 175 -7.92 -22.82 -25.47
CA PRO A 175 -7.86 -24.23 -25.10
C PRO A 175 -6.55 -24.52 -24.35
N SER A 176 -6.77 -25.06 -23.17
CA SER A 176 -5.86 -25.80 -22.29
C SER A 176 -4.90 -26.77 -22.99
N GLU A 177 -3.64 -26.80 -22.54
CA GLU A 177 -2.91 -28.06 -22.36
C GLU A 177 -2.02 -27.97 -21.11
N THR A 178 -2.27 -28.88 -20.15
CA THR A 178 -1.31 -29.34 -19.15
C THR A 178 -0.62 -30.59 -19.71
N PRO A 179 0.60 -30.93 -19.25
CA PRO A 179 0.62 -31.97 -18.20
C PRO A 179 1.70 -31.81 -17.12
N SER A 180 1.25 -32.14 -15.90
CA SER A 180 1.91 -32.88 -14.81
C SER A 180 3.44 -32.92 -14.68
N ALA A 181 3.89 -32.32 -13.58
CA ALA A 181 4.72 -32.90 -12.51
C ALA A 181 5.61 -34.13 -12.82
N ASN A 182 6.91 -33.96 -12.59
CA ASN A 182 7.67 -34.90 -11.75
C ASN A 182 8.84 -34.17 -11.07
N GLY A 183 8.93 -34.30 -9.75
CA GLY A 183 9.90 -33.61 -8.92
C GLY A 183 11.26 -34.28 -8.86
N GLN A 184 12.27 -33.51 -8.44
CA GLN A 184 13.37 -34.02 -7.61
C GLN A 184 13.98 -32.84 -6.85
N LEU A 185 13.83 -32.88 -5.53
CA LEU A 185 14.55 -32.10 -4.55
C LEU A 185 15.94 -32.75 -4.38
N LEU A 186 17.02 -32.02 -4.61
CA LEU A 186 18.36 -32.39 -4.13
C LEU A 186 19.11 -31.10 -3.75
N THR A 187 19.04 -30.80 -2.45
CA THR A 187 20.07 -30.08 -1.72
C THR A 187 21.16 -31.10 -1.38
N ASP A 188 22.43 -30.78 -1.63
CA ASP A 188 23.48 -31.15 -0.68
C ASP A 188 24.68 -30.20 -0.81
N ASP A 189 25.01 -29.63 0.33
CA ASP A 189 26.21 -28.90 0.69
C ASP A 189 27.18 -29.93 1.29
N GLU A 190 28.42 -30.08 0.79
CA GLU A 190 29.56 -30.45 1.65
C GLU A 190 30.92 -30.11 1.01
N VAL A 191 31.53 -29.03 1.54
CA VAL A 191 32.91 -28.88 2.05
C VAL A 191 34.04 -29.78 1.51
N ALA A 192 35.15 -29.18 1.01
CA ALA A 192 36.48 -29.23 1.67
C ALA A 192 37.67 -28.83 0.77
N HIS A 193 38.52 -27.97 1.35
CA HIS A 193 39.99 -27.89 1.33
C HIS A 193 40.84 -27.57 0.08
N GLU A 194 41.62 -26.48 0.24
CA GLU A 194 43.07 -26.29 -0.01
C GLU A 194 43.74 -26.99 -1.21
N ASP A 195 44.22 -26.20 -2.19
CA ASP A 195 45.60 -25.67 -2.28
C ASP A 195 45.68 -24.55 -3.35
#